data_AF-A0AAW7FAW9-F1
#
_entry.id   AF-A0AAW7FAW9-F1
#
_cell.length_a   1.000
_cell.length_b   1.000
_cell.length_c   1.000
_cell.angle_alpha   90.00
_cell.angle_beta   90.00
_cell.angle_gamma   90.00
#
_symmetry.space_group_name_H-M   'P 1'
#
loop_
_entity.id
_entity.type
_entity.pdbx_description
1 polymer ?
#
loop_
_entity_poly.entity_id
_entity_poly.type
_entity_poly.pdbx_seq_one_letter_code
_entity_poly.pdbx_strand_id
1 'polypeptide(L)'
;MSLSGGTLYPGQSNIYQTGINGLGVRFRNPYENKYYPFNTTWMGTYSPDGWLVFTIELVKMGPITAGTVNSALFPQVRIDAIDADNNPTRVAWHTITGGFTLQTPTCTTPNFNWDLGTTNTTLLRNQGDASVWVDTPVTLTGCSTFLGNNSNGSYTQYNIQAGFNSGSVSQSGSIAPNKLTMTLTPNTSAIDSVNGIVALDNTATASGFGVQLASKQSGTYVAQNLAGSMVVTPTVGDSSGSVRFPLGARIIRTSDSVQGGSIKTSLTYTINYQ
;
A
#
# COMPACT_ATOMS: atom_id res chain seq x y z
N MET A 1 -27.08 15.63 -14.58
CA MET A 1 -26.40 14.40 -14.12
C MET A 1 -26.75 14.16 -12.66
N SER A 2 -27.33 13.01 -12.32
CA SER A 2 -27.99 12.81 -11.03
C SER A 2 -27.66 11.44 -10.41
N LEU A 3 -27.93 11.33 -9.11
CA LEU A 3 -27.84 10.11 -8.33
C LEU A 3 -29.19 9.90 -7.65
N SER A 4 -29.65 8.65 -7.58
CA SER A 4 -30.90 8.32 -6.92
C SER A 4 -30.78 7.06 -6.09
N GLY A 5 -31.35 7.12 -4.87
CA GLY A 5 -31.18 6.07 -3.89
C GLY A 5 -29.79 6.10 -3.26
N GLY A 6 -29.38 4.97 -2.68
CA GLY A 6 -28.16 4.85 -1.89
C GLY A 6 -28.23 5.63 -0.56
N THR A 7 -27.22 5.43 0.27
CA THR A 7 -27.11 6.09 1.58
C THR A 7 -25.87 6.97 1.60
N LEU A 8 -26.02 8.27 1.87
CA LEU A 8 -24.86 9.16 1.98
C LEU A 8 -23.99 8.79 3.19
N TYR A 9 -22.68 8.94 3.03
CA TYR A 9 -21.75 8.90 4.15
C TYR A 9 -21.98 10.13 5.03
N PRO A 10 -22.02 10.02 6.37
CA PRO A 10 -22.31 11.15 7.25
C PRO A 10 -21.44 12.39 6.96
N GLY A 11 -22.10 13.55 6.82
CA GLY A 11 -21.44 14.83 6.53
C GLY A 11 -20.97 15.02 5.09
N GLN A 12 -21.28 14.10 4.18
CA GLN A 12 -20.87 14.18 2.77
C GLN A 12 -22.06 14.52 1.86
N SER A 13 -21.78 15.18 0.73
CA SER A 13 -22.78 15.58 -0.27
C SER A 13 -22.77 14.71 -1.54
N ASN A 14 -21.67 13.99 -1.79
CA ASN A 14 -21.49 13.16 -2.98
C ASN A 14 -20.78 11.82 -2.73
N ILE A 15 -20.52 11.49 -1.47
CA ILE A 15 -19.91 10.22 -1.07
C ILE A 15 -20.96 9.36 -0.38
N TYR A 16 -21.13 8.14 -0.86
CA TYR A 16 -22.12 7.17 -0.41
C TYR A 16 -21.45 6.06 0.39
N GLN A 17 -22.24 5.41 1.23
CA GLN A 17 -21.80 4.28 2.03
C GLN A 17 -21.54 3.06 1.16
N THR A 18 -20.54 2.28 1.57
CA THR A 18 -20.23 0.98 0.95
C THR A 18 -20.65 -0.20 1.83
N GLY A 19 -21.12 0.07 3.05
CA GLY A 19 -21.30 -0.93 4.10
C GLY A 19 -20.00 -1.28 4.84
N ILE A 20 -18.86 -0.74 4.40
CA ILE A 20 -17.56 -0.88 5.06
C ILE A 20 -17.22 0.41 5.79
N ASN A 21 -16.88 0.30 7.07
CA ASN A 21 -16.49 1.45 7.87
C ASN A 21 -15.20 2.09 7.30
N GLY A 22 -15.18 3.41 7.23
CA GLY A 22 -14.05 4.18 6.69
C GLY A 22 -13.87 4.08 5.18
N LEU A 23 -14.82 3.50 4.43
CA LEU A 23 -14.80 3.41 2.97
C LEU A 23 -16.08 4.00 2.37
N GLY A 24 -15.94 5.07 1.61
CA GLY A 24 -17.00 5.68 0.83
C GLY A 24 -16.88 5.37 -0.66
N VAL A 25 -17.93 5.63 -1.42
CA VAL A 25 -17.92 5.59 -2.90
C VAL A 25 -18.48 6.88 -3.48
N ARG A 26 -17.87 7.39 -4.55
CA ARG A 26 -18.40 8.52 -5.33
C ARG A 26 -18.28 8.26 -6.82
N PHE A 27 -19.01 9.06 -7.59
CA PHE A 27 -19.09 8.91 -9.04
C PHE A 27 -18.65 10.19 -9.72
N ARG A 28 -17.84 10.07 -10.77
CA ARG A 28 -17.31 11.21 -11.53
C ARG A 28 -17.61 11.05 -13.01
N ASN A 29 -18.01 12.13 -13.66
CA ASN A 29 -18.05 12.18 -15.11
C ASN A 29 -16.62 12.40 -15.64
N PRO A 30 -16.07 11.49 -16.46
CA PRO A 30 -14.67 11.59 -16.90
C PRO A 30 -14.44 12.70 -17.94
N TYR A 31 -15.48 13.16 -18.65
CA TYR A 31 -15.36 14.17 -19.71
C TYR A 31 -15.33 15.60 -19.14
N GLU A 32 -16.26 15.93 -18.24
CA GLU A 32 -16.32 17.23 -17.57
C GLU A 32 -15.48 17.28 -16.29
N ASN A 33 -14.96 16.13 -15.83
CA ASN A 33 -14.23 15.98 -14.59
C ASN A 33 -15.00 16.47 -13.34
N LYS A 34 -16.33 16.30 -13.33
CA LYS A 34 -17.22 16.71 -12.24
C LYS A 34 -17.78 15.51 -11.49
N TYR A 35 -17.89 15.64 -10.16
CA TYR A 35 -18.54 14.65 -9.31
C TYR A 35 -20.05 14.76 -9.39
N TYR A 36 -20.73 13.61 -9.43
CA TYR A 36 -22.18 13.55 -9.34
C TYR A 36 -22.66 13.87 -7.91
N PRO A 37 -23.85 14.47 -7.73
CA PRO A 37 -24.70 15.04 -8.77
C PRO A 37 -24.19 16.42 -9.24
N PHE A 38 -24.43 16.76 -10.50
CA PHE A 38 -24.13 18.09 -11.04
C PHE A 38 -25.03 18.45 -12.24
N ASN A 39 -25.20 19.75 -12.46
CA ASN A 39 -25.91 20.29 -13.62
C ASN A 39 -24.91 20.59 -14.75
N THR A 40 -25.32 20.30 -15.97
CA THR A 40 -24.59 20.64 -17.20
C THR A 40 -25.57 21.08 -18.27
N THR A 41 -25.17 22.08 -19.06
CA THR A 41 -25.91 22.55 -20.23
C THR A 41 -25.38 21.93 -21.52
N TRP A 42 -24.29 21.18 -21.44
CA TRP A 42 -23.74 20.41 -22.55
C TRP A 42 -24.41 19.04 -22.61
N MET A 43 -25.56 18.99 -23.26
CA MET A 43 -26.17 17.73 -23.69
C MET A 43 -25.85 17.54 -25.17
N GLY A 44 -24.89 16.66 -25.48
CA GLY A 44 -24.69 16.20 -26.86
C GLY A 44 -25.90 15.42 -27.37
N THR A 45 -25.91 15.05 -28.66
CA THR A 45 -26.92 14.15 -29.22
C THR A 45 -26.79 12.77 -28.58
N TYR A 46 -27.75 12.37 -27.74
CA TYR A 46 -27.84 11.01 -27.22
C TYR A 46 -28.54 10.14 -28.27
N SER A 47 -27.81 9.22 -28.90
CA SER A 47 -28.41 8.13 -29.65
C SER A 47 -28.89 7.03 -28.69
N PRO A 48 -29.78 6.11 -29.12
CA PRO A 48 -30.05 4.87 -28.39
C PRO A 48 -28.77 4.05 -28.11
N ASP A 49 -27.72 4.29 -28.90
CA ASP A 49 -26.36 3.73 -28.75
C ASP A 49 -25.44 4.59 -27.87
N GLY A 50 -25.97 5.64 -27.22
CA GLY A 50 -25.23 6.60 -26.41
C GLY A 50 -24.74 6.00 -25.09
N TRP A 51 -23.53 6.39 -24.68
CA TRP A 51 -22.80 5.75 -23.58
C TRP A 51 -22.92 6.61 -22.31
N LEU A 52 -23.59 6.13 -21.27
CA LEU A 52 -23.43 6.68 -19.92
C LEU A 52 -22.09 6.19 -19.35
N VAL A 53 -21.06 7.02 -19.45
CA VAL A 53 -19.74 6.74 -18.90
C VAL A 53 -19.56 7.51 -17.58
N PHE A 54 -19.09 6.80 -16.56
CA PHE A 54 -18.70 7.39 -15.29
C PHE A 54 -17.56 6.59 -14.65
N THR A 55 -16.77 7.27 -13.83
CA THR A 55 -15.76 6.64 -12.98
C THR A 55 -16.37 6.38 -11.61
N ILE A 56 -16.16 5.17 -11.10
CA ILE A 56 -16.43 4.82 -9.69
C ILE A 56 -15.14 5.04 -8.91
N GLU A 57 -15.19 5.87 -7.87
CA GLU A 57 -14.05 6.12 -6.99
C GLU A 57 -14.38 5.64 -5.58
N LEU A 58 -13.54 4.75 -5.05
CA LEU A 58 -13.56 4.38 -3.65
C LEU A 58 -12.71 5.38 -2.86
N VAL A 59 -13.27 5.92 -1.79
CA VAL A 59 -12.65 6.99 -1.01
C VAL A 59 -12.39 6.49 0.41
N LYS A 60 -11.13 6.59 0.85
CA LYS A 60 -10.77 6.34 2.24
C LYS A 60 -11.31 7.49 3.11
N MET A 61 -12.30 7.19 3.93
CA MET A 61 -12.94 8.12 4.85
C MET A 61 -12.41 8.02 6.29
N GLY A 62 -11.62 6.99 6.58
CA GLY A 62 -11.05 6.73 7.90
C GLY A 62 -10.28 5.40 7.94
N PRO A 63 -10.03 4.84 9.13
CA PRO A 63 -9.61 3.44 9.29
C PRO A 63 -10.59 2.50 8.58
N ILE A 64 -10.07 1.59 7.75
CA ILE A 64 -10.88 0.67 6.94
C ILE A 64 -10.86 -0.71 7.61
N THR A 65 -12.03 -1.34 7.74
CA THR A 65 -12.18 -2.72 8.21
C THR A 65 -12.32 -3.69 7.03
N ALA A 66 -11.91 -4.95 7.23
CA ALA A 66 -12.29 -6.02 6.29
C ALA A 66 -13.81 -6.15 6.17
N GLY A 67 -14.25 -6.63 5.01
CA GLY A 67 -15.64 -6.98 4.75
C GLY A 67 -15.99 -6.92 3.27
N THR A 68 -17.24 -7.26 2.97
CA THR A 68 -17.77 -7.22 1.61
C THR A 68 -18.50 -5.92 1.35
N VAL A 69 -18.15 -5.24 0.25
CA VAL A 69 -18.86 -4.05 -0.20
C VAL A 69 -20.29 -4.42 -0.59
N ASN A 70 -21.25 -3.70 -0.01
CA ASN A 70 -22.67 -3.84 -0.31
C ASN A 70 -23.07 -2.80 -1.37
N SER A 71 -23.09 -3.20 -2.64
CA SER A 71 -23.51 -2.32 -3.75
C SER A 71 -24.98 -1.90 -3.69
N ALA A 72 -25.83 -2.54 -2.89
CA ALA A 72 -27.22 -2.08 -2.69
C ALA A 72 -27.29 -0.71 -1.99
N LEU A 73 -26.20 -0.29 -1.33
CA LEU A 73 -26.05 1.05 -0.75
C LEU A 73 -25.58 2.10 -1.76
N PHE A 74 -25.20 1.68 -2.98
CA PHE A 74 -24.78 2.59 -4.03
C PHE A 74 -26.02 3.21 -4.68
N PRO A 75 -25.95 4.50 -5.05
CA PRO A 75 -27.01 5.13 -5.83
C PRO A 75 -27.02 4.59 -7.26
N GLN A 76 -28.18 4.69 -7.90
CA GLN A 76 -28.27 4.60 -9.36
C GLN A 76 -27.65 5.85 -9.98
N VAL A 77 -26.74 5.67 -10.94
CA VAL A 77 -26.13 6.76 -11.70
C VAL A 77 -27.02 7.07 -12.89
N ARG A 78 -27.41 8.34 -13.05
CA ARG A 78 -28.44 8.76 -14.01
C ARG A 78 -28.04 9.97 -14.84
N ILE A 79 -28.59 9.99 -16.04
CA ILE A 79 -28.75 11.18 -16.86
C ILE A 79 -30.23 11.53 -16.85
N ASP A 80 -30.59 12.50 -16.02
CA ASP A 80 -31.89 13.16 -16.08
C ASP A 80 -31.74 14.48 -16.83
N ALA A 81 -32.70 14.76 -17.70
CA ALA A 81 -32.77 15.93 -18.57
C ALA A 81 -34.13 16.62 -18.42
N ILE A 82 -34.23 17.85 -18.91
CA ILE A 82 -35.48 18.58 -19.04
C ILE A 82 -35.67 18.82 -20.54
N ASP A 83 -36.83 18.45 -21.08
CA ASP A 83 -37.14 18.68 -22.49
C ASP A 83 -37.52 20.15 -22.77
N ALA A 84 -37.81 20.47 -24.02
CA ALA A 84 -38.16 21.84 -24.44
C ALA A 84 -39.45 22.36 -23.79
N ASP A 85 -40.35 21.47 -23.36
CA ASP A 85 -41.61 21.78 -22.70
C ASP A 85 -41.49 21.80 -21.17
N ASN A 86 -40.24 21.77 -20.67
CA ASN A 86 -39.89 21.79 -19.26
C ASN A 86 -40.31 20.51 -18.49
N ASN A 87 -40.47 19.37 -19.18
CA ASN A 87 -40.76 18.09 -18.54
C ASN A 87 -39.47 17.34 -18.19
N PRO A 88 -39.34 16.82 -16.96
CA PRO A 88 -38.20 15.98 -16.57
C PRO A 88 -38.28 14.61 -17.24
N THR A 89 -37.22 14.24 -17.96
CA THR A 89 -37.08 12.95 -18.65
C THR A 89 -35.79 12.26 -18.23
N ARG A 90 -35.88 10.98 -17.90
CA ARG A 90 -34.71 10.13 -17.65
C ARG A 90 -34.19 9.56 -18.96
N VAL A 91 -32.98 9.95 -19.34
CA VAL A 91 -32.35 9.60 -20.62
C VAL A 91 -31.61 8.26 -20.51
N ALA A 92 -30.82 8.08 -19.46
CA ALA A 92 -30.05 6.86 -19.25
C ALA A 92 -29.81 6.62 -17.76
N TRP A 93 -29.64 5.36 -17.37
CA TRP A 93 -29.29 5.00 -16.01
C TRP A 93 -28.53 3.69 -15.94
N HIS A 94 -27.65 3.58 -14.93
CA HIS A 94 -27.01 2.33 -14.55
C HIS A 94 -27.14 2.11 -13.05
N THR A 95 -27.53 0.88 -12.69
CA THR A 95 -27.45 0.40 -11.31
C THR A 95 -26.22 -0.49 -11.21
N ILE A 96 -25.39 -0.24 -10.20
CA ILE A 96 -24.26 -1.09 -9.89
C ILE A 96 -24.77 -2.24 -9.02
N THR A 97 -24.51 -3.47 -9.43
CA THR A 97 -24.84 -4.69 -8.68
C THR A 97 -23.60 -5.55 -8.47
N GLY A 98 -23.66 -6.48 -7.52
CA GLY A 98 -22.53 -7.34 -7.15
C GLY A 98 -21.73 -6.78 -5.98
N GLY A 99 -20.50 -7.23 -5.81
CA GLY A 99 -19.66 -6.78 -4.70
C GLY A 99 -18.25 -7.33 -4.81
N PHE A 100 -17.37 -6.81 -3.97
CA PHE A 100 -16.03 -7.33 -3.79
C PHE A 100 -15.67 -7.30 -2.31
N THR A 101 -14.70 -8.11 -1.91
CA THR A 101 -14.27 -8.23 -0.52
C THR A 101 -12.99 -7.43 -0.31
N LEU A 102 -12.99 -6.52 0.66
CA LEU A 102 -11.77 -5.97 1.22
C LEU A 102 -11.22 -6.95 2.26
N GLN A 103 -9.97 -7.38 2.06
CA GLN A 103 -9.25 -8.19 3.03
C GLN A 103 -8.29 -7.30 3.85
N THR A 104 -8.33 -7.46 5.18
CA THR A 104 -7.37 -6.89 6.14
C THR A 104 -7.13 -7.93 7.23
N PRO A 105 -5.89 -8.20 7.71
CA PRO A 105 -4.59 -7.59 7.38
C PRO A 105 -3.97 -8.15 6.08
N THR A 106 -3.13 -7.36 5.43
CA THR A 106 -2.47 -7.74 4.16
C THR A 106 -1.27 -8.66 4.37
N CYS A 107 -0.55 -8.57 5.50
CA CYS A 107 0.43 -9.56 5.97
C CYS A 107 0.54 -9.53 7.51
N THR A 108 1.12 -10.57 8.08
CA THR A 108 1.54 -10.67 9.49
C THR A 108 3.00 -10.22 9.65
N THR A 109 3.29 -9.47 10.71
CA THR A 109 4.61 -8.93 11.07
C THR A 109 5.14 -9.60 12.36
N PRO A 110 5.89 -10.71 12.28
CA PRO A 110 6.39 -11.42 13.46
C PRO A 110 7.65 -10.75 14.05
N ASN A 111 7.96 -11.06 15.32
CA ASN A 111 9.24 -10.66 15.91
C ASN A 111 10.35 -11.63 15.48
N PHE A 112 11.55 -11.11 15.26
CA PHE A 112 12.72 -11.89 14.85
C PHE A 112 13.84 -11.78 15.88
N ASN A 113 14.61 -12.86 16.03
CA ASN A 113 15.87 -12.88 16.76
C ASN A 113 16.95 -13.49 15.87
N TRP A 114 18.09 -12.84 15.77
CA TRP A 114 19.19 -13.24 14.90
C TRP A 114 20.48 -13.35 15.71
N ASP A 115 21.16 -14.48 15.58
CA ASP A 115 22.50 -14.67 16.12
C ASP A 115 23.52 -14.19 15.07
N LEU A 116 24.30 -13.16 15.42
CA LEU A 116 25.39 -12.66 14.55
C LEU A 116 26.67 -13.48 14.68
N GLY A 117 26.66 -14.50 15.55
CA GLY A 117 27.78 -15.35 15.87
C GLY A 117 28.78 -14.68 16.81
N THR A 118 29.96 -15.27 16.88
CA THR A 118 31.06 -14.79 17.71
C THR A 118 32.17 -14.18 16.84
N THR A 119 32.82 -13.16 17.38
CA THR A 119 33.97 -12.51 16.74
C THR A 119 35.06 -12.27 17.77
N ASN A 120 36.27 -11.93 17.33
CA ASN A 120 37.40 -11.69 18.21
C ASN A 120 38.04 -10.33 17.93
N THR A 121 38.74 -9.81 18.92
CA THR A 121 39.42 -8.51 18.85
C THR A 121 40.60 -8.50 17.89
N THR A 122 41.08 -9.65 17.43
CA THR A 122 42.10 -9.74 16.38
C THR A 122 41.52 -9.40 15.01
N LEU A 123 40.29 -9.83 14.73
CA LEU A 123 39.53 -9.45 13.53
C LEU A 123 39.05 -7.99 13.63
N LEU A 124 38.66 -7.56 14.83
CA LEU A 124 38.17 -6.20 15.10
C LEU A 124 39.25 -5.34 15.76
N ARG A 125 40.42 -5.23 15.11
CA ARG A 125 41.63 -4.65 15.70
C ARG A 125 41.63 -3.13 15.75
N ASN A 126 41.00 -2.48 14.79
CA ASN A 126 40.93 -1.04 14.65
C ASN A 126 39.47 -0.57 14.61
N GLN A 127 39.25 0.70 14.96
CA GLN A 127 37.95 1.32 14.74
C GLN A 127 37.56 1.20 13.26
N GLY A 128 36.32 0.80 12.99
CA GLY A 128 35.81 0.55 11.64
C GLY A 128 35.97 -0.89 11.14
N ASP A 129 36.82 -1.71 11.78
CA ASP A 129 36.88 -3.14 11.48
C ASP A 129 35.52 -3.80 11.83
N ALA A 130 35.11 -4.76 11.01
CA ALA A 130 33.80 -5.40 11.14
C ALA A 130 33.84 -6.88 10.81
N SER A 131 32.90 -7.64 11.39
CA SER A 131 32.72 -9.05 11.10
C SER A 131 32.19 -9.26 9.67
N VAL A 132 32.15 -10.52 9.24
CA VAL A 132 31.37 -10.89 8.05
C VAL A 132 29.89 -10.54 8.26
N TRP A 133 29.20 -10.31 7.15
CA TRP A 133 27.76 -10.08 7.13
C TRP A 133 26.98 -11.37 7.40
N VAL A 134 25.94 -11.25 8.21
CA VAL A 134 24.95 -12.31 8.48
C VAL A 134 23.62 -11.88 7.85
N ASP A 135 23.00 -12.79 7.10
CA ASP A 135 21.64 -12.59 6.58
C ASP A 135 20.64 -12.56 7.76
N THR A 136 19.96 -11.43 7.94
CA THR A 136 18.99 -11.17 9.02
C THR A 136 17.66 -10.68 8.44
N PRO A 137 17.06 -11.44 7.53
CA PRO A 137 15.90 -11.01 6.75
C PRO A 137 14.68 -10.69 7.61
N VAL A 138 13.83 -9.79 7.12
CA VAL A 138 12.48 -9.61 7.67
C VAL A 138 11.48 -10.22 6.70
N THR A 139 10.89 -11.36 7.09
CA THR A 139 9.93 -12.09 6.25
C THR A 139 8.51 -11.92 6.78
N LEU A 140 7.69 -11.15 6.07
CA LEU A 140 6.26 -11.07 6.31
C LEU A 140 5.59 -12.38 5.88
N THR A 141 4.58 -12.83 6.62
CA THR A 141 3.87 -14.10 6.36
C THR A 141 2.37 -13.90 6.36
N GLY A 142 1.60 -14.88 5.88
CA GLY A 142 0.13 -14.77 5.79
C GLY A 142 -0.30 -13.61 4.90
N CYS A 143 0.48 -13.31 3.85
CA CYS A 143 0.16 -12.23 2.95
C CYS A 143 -1.02 -12.57 2.01
N SER A 144 -1.93 -11.63 1.79
CA SER A 144 -2.93 -11.74 0.72
C SER A 144 -2.27 -11.58 -0.65
N THR A 145 -2.97 -11.96 -1.72
CA THR A 145 -2.49 -11.76 -3.09
C THR A 145 -2.22 -10.28 -3.40
N PHE A 146 -1.06 -9.98 -3.98
CA PHE A 146 -0.69 -8.62 -4.42
C PHE A 146 -1.25 -8.32 -5.81
N LEU A 147 -2.47 -7.76 -5.88
CA LEU A 147 -3.17 -7.51 -7.15
C LEU A 147 -2.61 -6.33 -7.97
N GLY A 148 -1.67 -5.56 -7.42
CA GLY A 148 -1.17 -4.34 -8.04
C GLY A 148 -2.14 -3.16 -7.93
N ASN A 149 -1.86 -2.10 -8.68
CA ASN A 149 -2.65 -0.88 -8.71
C ASN A 149 -2.48 -0.12 -10.05
N ASN A 150 -3.33 0.89 -10.25
CA ASN A 150 -3.37 1.72 -11.44
C ASN A 150 -2.64 3.09 -11.25
N SER A 151 -1.67 3.18 -10.31
CA SER A 151 -1.02 4.45 -9.97
C SER A 151 -0.08 4.99 -11.05
N ASN A 152 0.27 4.19 -12.05
CA ASN A 152 1.10 4.55 -13.19
C ASN A 152 0.31 5.13 -14.37
N GLY A 153 -0.97 5.49 -14.16
CA GLY A 153 -1.84 6.01 -15.21
C GLY A 153 -2.53 4.94 -16.06
N SER A 154 -2.29 3.65 -15.77
CA SER A 154 -3.13 2.57 -16.29
C SER A 154 -4.54 2.67 -15.72
N TYR A 155 -5.52 2.01 -16.35
CA TYR A 155 -6.89 1.97 -15.84
C TYR A 155 -7.61 0.71 -16.26
N THR A 156 -8.50 0.27 -15.37
CA THR A 156 -9.42 -0.84 -15.63
C THR A 156 -10.80 -0.26 -15.91
N GLN A 157 -11.44 -0.70 -16.99
CA GLN A 157 -12.81 -0.30 -17.31
C GLN A 157 -13.68 -1.53 -17.59
N TYR A 158 -14.96 -1.41 -17.26
CA TYR A 158 -15.98 -2.38 -17.63
C TYR A 158 -16.77 -1.80 -18.80
N ASN A 159 -16.62 -2.41 -19.98
CA ASN A 159 -17.31 -2.00 -21.19
C ASN A 159 -18.64 -2.74 -21.25
N ILE A 160 -19.74 -2.02 -21.05
CA ILE A 160 -21.08 -2.60 -21.12
C ILE A 160 -21.42 -2.86 -22.59
N GLN A 161 -21.86 -4.09 -22.91
CA GLN A 161 -22.43 -4.44 -24.21
C GLN A 161 -23.96 -4.38 -24.14
N ALA A 162 -24.66 -4.58 -25.27
CA ALA A 162 -26.12 -4.58 -25.28
C ALA A 162 -26.69 -5.60 -24.25
N GLY A 163 -27.56 -5.12 -23.36
CA GLY A 163 -28.23 -5.94 -22.34
C GLY A 163 -27.79 -5.67 -20.89
N PHE A 164 -28.10 -6.61 -20.00
CA PHE A 164 -27.79 -6.56 -18.56
C PHE A 164 -26.61 -7.49 -18.25
N ASN A 165 -25.56 -6.98 -17.60
CA ASN A 165 -24.36 -7.74 -17.22
C ASN A 165 -23.64 -8.45 -18.40
N SER A 166 -23.80 -7.97 -19.63
CA SER A 166 -23.17 -8.54 -20.84
C SER A 166 -21.82 -7.90 -21.19
N GLY A 167 -21.25 -7.07 -20.30
CA GLY A 167 -20.01 -6.36 -20.56
C GLY A 167 -18.73 -7.16 -20.34
N SER A 168 -17.60 -6.59 -20.75
CA SER A 168 -16.26 -7.14 -20.57
C SER A 168 -15.34 -6.17 -19.83
N VAL A 169 -14.44 -6.71 -19.00
CA VAL A 169 -13.37 -5.94 -18.39
C VAL A 169 -12.24 -5.77 -19.41
N SER A 170 -11.76 -4.54 -19.59
CA SER A 170 -10.53 -4.27 -20.31
C SER A 170 -9.55 -3.48 -19.44
N GLN A 171 -8.26 -3.80 -19.57
CA GLN A 171 -7.18 -3.06 -18.95
C GLN A 171 -6.45 -2.25 -20.02
N SER A 172 -6.27 -0.96 -19.76
CA SER A 172 -5.40 -0.10 -20.54
C SER A 172 -4.07 0.08 -19.81
N GLY A 173 -2.95 -0.11 -20.53
CA GLY A 173 -1.62 -0.15 -19.94
C GLY A 173 -1.39 -1.39 -19.05
N SER A 174 -0.24 -1.43 -18.38
CA SER A 174 0.12 -2.50 -17.45
C SER A 174 -0.16 -2.09 -16.01
N ILE A 175 -0.73 -2.99 -15.21
CA ILE A 175 -0.94 -2.80 -13.78
C ILE A 175 0.43 -2.61 -13.10
N ALA A 176 0.56 -1.57 -12.28
CA ALA A 176 1.75 -1.35 -11.47
C ALA A 176 1.76 -2.34 -10.28
N PRO A 177 2.90 -2.94 -9.94
CA PRO A 177 3.00 -3.78 -8.76
C PRO A 177 2.78 -2.97 -7.47
N ASN A 178 2.31 -3.64 -6.42
CA ASN A 178 2.29 -3.04 -5.08
C ASN A 178 3.71 -2.79 -4.60
N LYS A 179 3.89 -1.74 -3.78
CA LYS A 179 5.19 -1.41 -3.22
C LYS A 179 5.11 -1.47 -1.70
N LEU A 180 5.99 -2.24 -1.07
CA LEU A 180 6.12 -2.28 0.37
C LEU A 180 7.43 -1.62 0.76
N THR A 181 7.35 -0.79 1.79
CA THR A 181 8.52 -0.12 2.36
C THR A 181 8.71 -0.52 3.81
N MET A 182 9.96 -0.76 4.20
CA MET A 182 10.33 -1.05 5.58
C MET A 182 11.29 0.04 6.07
N THR A 183 10.91 0.71 7.14
CA THR A 183 11.81 1.57 7.92
C THR A 183 12.30 0.82 9.15
N LEU A 184 13.50 1.18 9.61
CA LEU A 184 14.13 0.59 10.80
C LEU A 184 14.38 1.69 11.82
N THR A 185 13.79 1.55 13.00
CA THR A 185 13.98 2.45 14.13
C THR A 185 14.75 1.71 15.21
N PRO A 186 15.99 2.11 15.53
CA PRO A 186 16.73 1.51 16.63
C PRO A 186 16.02 1.75 17.96
N ASN A 187 16.01 0.73 18.83
CA ASN A 187 15.56 0.90 20.22
C ASN A 187 16.69 1.38 21.15
N THR A 188 17.85 1.67 20.56
CA THR A 188 19.04 2.26 21.18
C THR A 188 19.44 3.53 20.41
N SER A 189 20.52 4.21 20.80
CA SER A 189 21.04 5.32 20.00
C SER A 189 21.66 4.84 18.69
N ALA A 190 21.48 5.59 17.61
CA ALA A 190 22.29 5.42 16.40
C ALA A 190 23.68 6.04 16.62
N ILE A 191 24.74 5.26 16.38
CA ILE A 191 26.14 5.73 16.41
C ILE A 191 26.44 6.47 15.10
N ASP A 192 26.01 5.90 13.99
CA ASP A 192 26.10 6.51 12.65
C ASP A 192 24.85 6.10 11.87
N SER A 193 23.90 7.04 11.73
CA SER A 193 22.63 6.78 11.07
C SER A 193 22.76 6.60 9.56
N VAL A 194 23.75 7.24 8.92
CA VAL A 194 23.96 7.17 7.48
C VAL A 194 24.49 5.80 7.09
N ASN A 195 25.40 5.26 7.90
CA ASN A 195 25.99 3.94 7.69
C ASN A 195 25.29 2.79 8.42
N GLY A 196 24.14 3.04 9.05
CA GLY A 196 23.32 2.00 9.67
C GLY A 196 23.92 1.39 10.94
N ILE A 197 24.74 2.15 11.68
CA ILE A 197 25.42 1.66 12.89
C ILE A 197 24.61 2.05 14.12
N VAL A 198 24.17 1.04 14.87
CA VAL A 198 23.39 1.20 16.10
C VAL A 198 24.19 0.77 17.33
N ALA A 199 23.93 1.41 18.45
CA ALA A 199 24.54 1.09 19.73
C ALA A 199 23.98 -0.22 20.31
N LEU A 200 24.77 -0.80 21.22
CA LEU A 200 24.34 -1.93 22.02
C LEU A 200 23.31 -1.50 23.07
N ASP A 201 22.44 -2.41 23.48
CA ASP A 201 21.52 -2.18 24.59
C ASP A 201 22.19 -2.36 25.97
N ASN A 202 21.47 -2.03 27.04
CA ASN A 202 21.98 -2.08 28.40
C ASN A 202 22.19 -3.51 28.96
N THR A 203 21.79 -4.55 28.21
CA THR A 203 22.01 -5.95 28.59
C THR A 203 23.25 -6.55 27.95
N ALA A 204 23.89 -5.82 27.03
CA ALA A 204 25.20 -6.16 26.47
C ALA A 204 26.30 -5.95 27.53
N THR A 205 27.31 -6.82 27.51
CA THR A 205 28.47 -6.72 28.41
C THR A 205 29.75 -6.31 27.68
N ALA A 206 29.72 -6.26 26.35
CA ALA A 206 30.80 -5.71 25.54
C ALA A 206 30.72 -4.17 25.48
N SER A 207 31.85 -3.50 25.24
CA SER A 207 31.91 -2.05 25.01
C SER A 207 32.84 -1.72 23.85
N GLY A 208 32.57 -0.58 23.18
CA GLY A 208 33.31 -0.14 21.99
C GLY A 208 32.92 -0.83 20.69
N PHE A 209 31.76 -1.49 20.65
CA PHE A 209 31.18 -2.12 19.47
C PHE A 209 29.78 -1.58 19.17
N GLY A 210 29.34 -1.77 17.94
CA GLY A 210 27.96 -1.58 17.50
C GLY A 210 27.54 -2.68 16.54
N VAL A 211 26.29 -2.63 16.11
CA VAL A 211 25.78 -3.48 15.01
C VAL A 211 25.55 -2.59 13.81
N GLN A 212 26.11 -2.98 12.67
CA GLN A 212 25.88 -2.32 11.40
C GLN A 212 24.84 -3.08 10.60
N LEU A 213 23.90 -2.35 10.00
CA LEU A 213 22.82 -2.90 9.17
C LEU A 213 23.09 -2.62 7.69
N ALA A 214 22.66 -3.53 6.83
CA ALA A 214 22.73 -3.37 5.39
C ALA A 214 21.51 -3.98 4.69
N SER A 215 21.18 -3.42 3.54
CA SER A 215 20.32 -4.08 2.57
C SER A 215 21.18 -4.95 1.65
N LYS A 216 20.75 -6.17 1.38
CA LYS A 216 21.41 -7.07 0.43
C LYS A 216 20.77 -6.92 -0.94
N GLN A 217 21.52 -6.37 -1.88
CA GLN A 217 21.09 -6.06 -3.24
C GLN A 217 21.96 -6.84 -4.22
N SER A 218 21.35 -7.74 -5.00
CA SER A 218 22.05 -8.59 -5.97
C SER A 218 23.27 -9.34 -5.39
N GLY A 219 23.17 -9.77 -4.13
CA GLY A 219 24.24 -10.49 -3.42
C GLY A 219 25.24 -9.61 -2.67
N THR A 220 25.21 -8.29 -2.85
CA THR A 220 26.10 -7.34 -2.17
C THR A 220 25.38 -6.60 -1.05
N TYR A 221 26.06 -6.41 0.09
CA TYR A 221 25.54 -5.63 1.20
C TYR A 221 25.86 -4.15 1.03
N VAL A 222 24.83 -3.32 1.09
CA VAL A 222 24.92 -1.86 1.07
C VAL A 222 24.42 -1.34 2.40
N ALA A 223 25.25 -0.56 3.10
CA ALA A 223 24.92 0.01 4.41
C ALA A 223 23.54 0.67 4.38
N GLN A 224 22.72 0.37 5.39
CA GLN A 224 21.35 0.85 5.46
C GLN A 224 21.30 2.18 6.21
N ASN A 225 21.03 3.27 5.48
CA ASN A 225 20.71 4.55 6.13
C ASN A 225 19.40 4.39 6.94
N LEU A 226 19.46 4.69 8.24
CA LEU A 226 18.34 4.53 9.17
C LEU A 226 17.19 5.54 8.92
N ALA A 227 17.47 6.65 8.25
CA ALA A 227 16.43 7.58 7.77
C ALA A 227 15.78 7.11 6.45
N GLY A 228 16.40 6.14 5.77
CA GLY A 228 15.90 5.56 4.53
C GLY A 228 14.91 4.41 4.75
N SER A 229 14.25 4.00 3.67
CA SER A 229 13.41 2.79 3.64
C SER A 229 14.01 1.74 2.72
N MET A 230 13.93 0.48 3.12
CA MET A 230 14.07 -0.63 2.17
C MET A 230 12.79 -0.78 1.39
N VAL A 231 12.90 -1.13 0.11
CA VAL A 231 11.76 -1.27 -0.80
C VAL A 231 11.75 -2.67 -1.37
N VAL A 232 10.57 -3.30 -1.35
CA VAL A 232 10.29 -4.53 -2.08
C VAL A 232 9.02 -4.35 -2.89
N THR A 233 9.00 -4.99 -4.06
CA THR A 233 7.93 -4.84 -5.05
C THR A 233 7.48 -6.24 -5.45
N PRO A 234 6.51 -6.85 -4.72
CA PRO A 234 5.95 -8.13 -5.09
C PRO A 234 5.40 -8.09 -6.52
N THR A 235 5.53 -9.20 -7.23
CA THR A 235 4.98 -9.32 -8.59
C THR A 235 3.46 -9.20 -8.55
N VAL A 236 2.87 -8.60 -9.58
CA VAL A 236 1.41 -8.56 -9.74
C VAL A 236 0.86 -10.00 -9.79
N GLY A 237 -0.10 -10.30 -8.92
CA GLY A 237 -0.67 -11.63 -8.76
C GLY A 237 0.10 -12.56 -7.82
N ASP A 238 1.18 -12.10 -7.16
CA ASP A 238 1.90 -12.91 -6.19
C ASP A 238 0.98 -13.32 -5.03
N SER A 239 0.74 -14.62 -4.93
CA SER A 239 -0.08 -15.27 -3.90
C SER A 239 0.73 -16.25 -3.04
N SER A 240 2.05 -16.08 -2.96
CA SER A 240 2.95 -16.94 -2.18
C SER A 240 2.70 -16.89 -0.67
N GLY A 241 1.97 -15.88 -0.20
CA GLY A 241 1.68 -15.69 1.22
C GLY A 241 2.86 -15.13 2.01
N SER A 242 3.94 -14.68 1.37
CA SER A 242 5.10 -14.13 2.06
C SER A 242 5.81 -13.03 1.28
N VAL A 243 6.42 -12.08 1.99
CA VAL A 243 7.29 -11.04 1.40
C VAL A 243 8.55 -10.91 2.24
N ARG A 244 9.72 -10.91 1.59
CA ARG A 244 11.01 -10.88 2.26
C ARG A 244 11.78 -9.59 1.98
N PHE A 245 12.11 -8.85 3.04
CA PHE A 245 13.08 -7.77 2.99
C PHE A 245 14.49 -8.34 3.22
N PRO A 246 15.44 -8.07 2.32
CA PRO A 246 16.78 -8.65 2.37
C PRO A 246 17.70 -7.86 3.32
N LEU A 247 17.40 -7.88 4.62
CA LEU A 247 18.22 -7.25 5.65
C LEU A 247 19.42 -8.14 6.02
N GLY A 248 20.56 -7.50 6.27
CA GLY A 248 21.77 -8.10 6.82
C GLY A 248 22.31 -7.28 7.97
N ALA A 249 23.07 -7.93 8.85
CA ALA A 249 23.68 -7.29 10.01
C ALA A 249 25.09 -7.85 10.26
N ARG A 250 25.96 -7.04 10.88
CA ARG A 250 27.30 -7.45 11.32
C ARG A 250 27.73 -6.68 12.55
N ILE A 251 28.72 -7.22 13.26
CA ILE A 251 29.37 -6.53 14.37
C ILE A 251 30.43 -5.58 13.80
N ILE A 252 30.51 -4.36 14.34
CA ILE A 252 31.52 -3.37 13.97
C ILE A 252 32.15 -2.75 15.21
N ARG A 253 33.47 -2.52 15.19
CA ARG A 253 34.17 -1.78 16.24
C ARG A 253 33.99 -0.28 16.05
N THR A 254 33.54 0.40 17.09
CA THR A 254 33.17 1.81 17.04
C THR A 254 34.04 2.70 17.93
N SER A 255 34.95 2.13 18.73
CA SER A 255 35.88 2.86 19.59
C SER A 255 37.28 2.26 19.59
N ASP A 256 38.29 3.06 19.94
CA ASP A 256 39.66 2.61 20.16
C ASP A 256 39.81 1.80 21.46
N SER A 257 38.98 2.07 22.47
CA SER A 257 38.93 1.26 23.69
C SER A 257 37.78 0.27 23.61
N VAL A 258 38.07 -1.01 23.80
CA VAL A 258 37.08 -2.08 23.71
C VAL A 258 37.16 -3.03 24.90
N GLN A 259 36.01 -3.55 25.30
CA GLN A 259 35.90 -4.65 26.26
C GLN A 259 35.11 -5.79 25.62
N GLY A 260 35.66 -7.01 25.67
CA GLY A 260 34.97 -8.20 25.19
C GLY A 260 33.77 -8.56 26.06
N GLY A 261 32.75 -9.16 25.46
CA GLY A 261 31.52 -9.55 26.14
C GLY A 261 30.40 -9.90 25.17
N SER A 262 29.18 -9.94 25.68
CA SER A 262 27.96 -10.14 24.89
C SER A 262 27.58 -8.86 24.14
N ILE A 263 27.13 -9.03 22.90
CA ILE A 263 26.63 -7.97 22.01
C ILE A 263 25.14 -8.19 21.84
N LYS A 264 24.34 -7.17 22.15
CA LYS A 264 22.88 -7.20 22.03
C LYS A 264 22.37 -5.83 21.61
N THR A 265 21.39 -5.81 20.73
CA THR A 265 20.65 -4.61 20.32
C THR A 265 19.33 -5.03 19.73
N SER A 266 18.40 -4.09 19.56
CA SER A 266 17.13 -4.35 18.90
C SER A 266 16.67 -3.16 18.08
N LEU A 267 15.84 -3.45 17.07
CA LEU A 267 15.20 -2.47 16.21
C LEU A 267 13.72 -2.77 16.10
N THR A 268 12.92 -1.71 16.02
CA THR A 268 11.54 -1.77 15.56
C THR A 268 11.52 -1.57 14.05
N TYR A 269 10.92 -2.51 13.30
CA TYR A 269 10.68 -2.34 11.87
C TYR A 269 9.23 -1.93 11.63
N THR A 270 9.00 -1.00 10.71
CA THR A 270 7.65 -0.55 10.34
C THR A 270 7.42 -0.79 8.85
N ILE A 271 6.33 -1.48 8.51
CA ILE A 271 5.95 -1.77 7.12
C ILE A 271 4.87 -0.78 6.67
N ASN A 272 5.09 -0.11 5.54
CA ASN A 272 4.07 0.68 4.86
C ASN A 272 3.77 0.09 3.48
N TYR A 273 2.48 -0.04 3.19
CA TYR A 273 1.95 -0.46 1.89
C TYR A 273 1.66 0.78 1.05
N GLN A 274 2.15 0.79 -0.20
CA GLN A 274 1.96 1.86 -1.18
C GLN A 274 1.25 1.32 -2.43
#